data_AF-A0A6P0SPM5-F1
#
_entry.id   AF-A0A6P0SPM5-F1
#
_cell.length_a   1.000
_cell.length_b   1.000
_cell.length_c   1.000
_cell.angle_alpha   90.00
_cell.angle_beta   90.00
_cell.angle_gamma   90.00
#
_symmetry.space_group_name_H-M   'P 1'
#
loop_
_entity.id
_entity.type
_entity.pdbx_description
1 polymer ?
#
loop_
_entity_poly.entity_id
_entity_poly.type
_entity_poly.pdbx_seq_one_letter_code
_entity_poly.pdbx_strand_id
1 'polypeptide(L)'
;MQLSDSQVNNFESEGYILLENCLSETEVEVLTKELPHLAQKDDLRWVEGASRDVRTLYITHTKSKVFNHLIRLPRLLQAAEQILNSQVYLHQYTLHHKEALIGEGFEWHSDCWYSRKEDNIPESQLVVLQVFIDDVTSDLSGPIVFLPGSHKEAISIDPYYKNYQRPQSDIVPNNRRSSEQWGFSMSIEQKYRLKKEQLA
;
A
#
# COMPACT_ATOMS: atom_id res chain seq x y z
N MET A 1 5.97 -16.51 7.06
CA MET A 1 5.93 -16.89 8.46
C MET A 1 4.64 -17.62 8.59
N GLN A 2 4.66 -18.74 9.29
CA GLN A 2 3.44 -19.50 9.48
C GLN A 2 2.60 -18.76 10.53
N LEU A 3 1.41 -18.31 10.13
CA LEU A 3 0.39 -17.83 11.04
C LEU A 3 -0.16 -18.99 11.86
N SER A 4 -0.41 -18.77 13.15
CA SER A 4 -1.14 -19.73 13.99
C SER A 4 -2.63 -19.74 13.64
N ASP A 5 -3.33 -20.82 13.99
CA ASP A 5 -4.78 -20.91 13.81
C ASP A 5 -5.51 -19.76 14.52
N SER A 6 -5.02 -19.35 15.69
CA SER A 6 -5.57 -18.19 16.42
C SER A 6 -5.42 -16.87 15.65
N GLN A 7 -4.29 -16.66 14.96
CA GLN A 7 -4.08 -15.47 14.13
C GLN A 7 -4.97 -15.51 12.90
N VAL A 8 -5.09 -16.65 12.23
CA VAL A 8 -5.99 -16.82 11.08
C VAL A 8 -7.43 -16.56 11.49
N ASN A 9 -7.90 -17.16 12.59
CA ASN A 9 -9.26 -16.95 13.10
C ASN A 9 -9.52 -15.49 13.47
N ASN A 10 -8.53 -14.80 14.06
CA ASN A 10 -8.66 -13.38 14.39
C ASN A 10 -8.72 -12.50 13.13
N PHE A 11 -7.96 -12.85 12.09
CA PHE A 11 -8.05 -12.17 10.79
C PHE A 11 -9.45 -12.34 10.19
N GLU A 12 -10.00 -13.56 10.21
CA GLU A 12 -11.35 -13.83 9.71
C GLU A 12 -12.44 -13.10 10.51
N SER A 13 -12.28 -13.02 11.84
CA SER A 13 -13.27 -12.38 12.71
C SER A 13 -13.22 -10.86 12.65
N GLU A 14 -12.02 -10.26 12.77
CA GLU A 14 -11.81 -8.82 12.94
C GLU A 14 -11.42 -8.10 11.65
N GLY A 15 -10.93 -8.81 10.64
CA GLY A 15 -10.50 -8.24 9.35
C GLY A 15 -9.05 -7.76 9.31
N TYR A 16 -8.32 -7.87 10.43
CA TYR A 16 -6.91 -7.53 10.52
C TYR A 16 -6.21 -8.32 11.63
N ILE A 17 -4.88 -8.41 11.53
CA ILE A 17 -4.00 -8.92 12.58
C ILE A 17 -2.75 -8.06 12.67
N LEU A 18 -2.21 -7.91 13.88
CA LEU A 18 -0.90 -7.30 14.10
C LEU A 18 0.14 -8.41 14.30
N LEU A 19 1.22 -8.34 13.50
CA LEU A 19 2.35 -9.25 13.60
C LEU A 19 3.58 -8.46 14.04
N GLU A 20 3.91 -8.56 15.32
CA GLU A 20 5.08 -7.88 15.89
C GLU A 20 6.39 -8.57 15.50
N ASN A 21 7.48 -7.80 15.50
CA ASN A 21 8.83 -8.30 15.26
C ASN A 21 9.01 -9.02 13.90
N CYS A 22 8.23 -8.61 12.90
CA CYS A 22 8.36 -9.11 11.53
C CYS A 22 9.65 -8.65 10.85
N LEU A 23 10.29 -7.58 11.31
CA LEU A 23 11.58 -7.11 10.82
C LEU A 23 12.52 -7.02 12.02
N SER A 24 13.78 -7.37 11.83
CA SER A 24 14.86 -7.07 12.78
C SER A 24 15.22 -5.58 12.74
N GLU A 25 15.82 -5.07 13.82
CA GLU A 25 16.30 -3.69 13.89
C GLU A 25 17.24 -3.32 12.72
N THR A 26 18.11 -4.25 12.30
CA THR A 26 19.00 -4.03 11.15
C THR A 26 18.24 -3.93 9.84
N GLU A 27 17.18 -4.73 9.64
CA GLU A 27 16.35 -4.64 8.44
C GLU A 27 15.57 -3.32 8.40
N VAL A 28 15.05 -2.88 9.55
CA VAL A 28 14.43 -1.55 9.70
C VAL A 28 15.43 -0.46 9.36
N GLU A 29 16.63 -0.48 9.95
CA GLU A 29 17.67 0.52 9.69
C GLU A 29 18.04 0.64 8.20
N VAL A 30 18.14 -0.50 7.50
CA VAL A 30 18.42 -0.53 6.06
C VAL A 30 17.28 0.10 5.26
N LEU A 31 16.02 -0.16 5.63
CA LEU A 31 14.86 0.45 4.99
C LEU A 31 14.83 1.97 5.22
N THR A 32 15.00 2.41 6.47
CA THR A 32 14.98 3.82 6.85
C THR A 32 16.07 4.62 6.13
N LYS A 33 17.28 4.07 5.98
CA LYS A 33 18.39 4.72 5.25
C LYS A 33 18.13 4.89 3.75
N GLU A 34 17.27 4.07 3.16
CA GLU A 34 16.90 4.18 1.75
C GLU A 34 15.83 5.26 1.51
N LEU A 35 15.02 5.60 2.53
CA LEU A 35 13.92 6.56 2.40
C LEU A 35 14.36 7.92 1.84
N PRO A 36 15.42 8.59 2.33
CA PRO A 36 15.82 9.91 1.80
C PRO A 36 16.20 9.87 0.31
N HIS A 37 16.77 8.75 -0.16
CA HIS A 37 17.16 8.58 -1.56
C HIS A 37 15.94 8.43 -2.47
N LEU A 38 14.93 7.67 -2.03
CA LEU A 38 13.67 7.53 -2.74
C LEU A 38 12.85 8.82 -2.69
N ALA A 39 12.84 9.45 -1.53
CA ALA A 39 12.14 10.69 -1.30
C ALA A 39 12.71 11.85 -2.11
N GLN A 40 13.85 11.73 -2.81
CA GLN A 40 14.40 12.74 -3.74
C GLN A 40 13.96 12.55 -5.20
N LYS A 41 13.31 11.43 -5.53
CA LYS A 41 12.98 11.05 -6.91
C LYS A 41 11.60 11.58 -7.31
N ASP A 42 11.57 12.60 -8.17
CA ASP A 42 10.32 13.22 -8.62
C ASP A 42 9.38 12.26 -9.36
N ASP A 43 9.90 11.22 -10.01
CA ASP A 43 9.08 10.21 -10.70
C ASP A 43 8.35 9.24 -9.74
N LEU A 44 8.68 9.25 -8.45
CA LEU A 44 8.04 8.42 -7.43
C LEU A 44 7.11 9.22 -6.51
N ARG A 45 7.32 10.53 -6.45
CA ARG A 45 6.65 11.43 -5.51
C ARG A 45 5.22 11.67 -5.92
N TRP A 46 4.33 11.50 -4.95
CA TRP A 46 3.04 12.15 -4.99
C TRP A 46 2.90 13.14 -3.85
N VAL A 47 2.35 14.29 -4.23
CA VAL A 47 2.28 15.49 -3.42
C VAL A 47 0.80 15.85 -3.27
N GLU A 48 0.31 15.86 -2.04
CA GLU A 48 -1.06 16.25 -1.71
C GLU A 48 -1.15 17.67 -1.20
N GLY A 49 -2.22 18.36 -1.60
CA GLY A 49 -2.57 19.67 -1.07
C GLY A 49 -1.67 20.82 -1.53
N ALA A 50 -1.97 22.00 -0.99
CA ALA A 50 -1.26 23.25 -1.32
C ALA A 50 0.16 23.31 -0.70
N SER A 51 0.48 22.45 0.28
CA SER A 51 1.73 22.48 1.03
C SER A 51 2.93 21.91 0.27
N ARG A 52 2.70 21.19 -0.84
CA ARG A 52 3.72 20.54 -1.67
C ARG A 52 4.52 19.41 -0.98
N ASP A 53 4.00 18.84 0.09
CA ASP A 53 4.69 17.78 0.83
C ASP A 53 4.55 16.41 0.16
N VAL A 54 5.63 15.62 0.14
CA VAL A 54 5.65 14.26 -0.40
C VAL A 54 4.98 13.31 0.59
N ARG A 55 3.75 12.89 0.30
CA ARG A 55 2.94 12.09 1.23
C ARG A 55 2.92 10.59 0.89
N THR A 56 2.94 10.26 -0.41
CA THR A 56 2.93 8.87 -0.87
C THR A 56 3.95 8.69 -1.99
N LEU A 57 4.79 7.68 -1.85
CA LEU A 57 5.68 7.21 -2.91
C LEU A 57 5.09 5.93 -3.50
N TYR A 58 4.90 5.93 -4.81
CA TYR A 58 4.43 4.74 -5.53
C TYR A 58 5.61 3.95 -6.08
N ILE A 59 5.41 2.65 -6.31
CA ILE A 59 6.32 1.78 -7.09
C ILE A 59 7.80 1.82 -6.68
N THR A 60 8.13 2.20 -5.44
CA THR A 60 9.52 2.33 -4.98
C THR A 60 10.30 1.03 -5.09
N HIS A 61 9.60 -0.12 -4.96
CA HIS A 61 10.15 -1.47 -5.19
C HIS A 61 10.73 -1.69 -6.60
N THR A 62 10.40 -0.86 -7.59
CA THR A 62 10.99 -0.93 -8.94
C THR A 62 12.31 -0.14 -9.05
N LYS A 63 12.53 0.81 -8.13
CA LYS A 63 13.69 1.70 -8.13
C LYS A 63 14.67 1.45 -6.98
N SER A 64 14.24 0.74 -5.94
CA SER A 64 15.06 0.36 -4.80
C SER A 64 15.15 -1.15 -4.66
N LYS A 65 16.37 -1.68 -4.65
CA LYS A 65 16.62 -3.09 -4.37
C LYS A 65 16.18 -3.48 -2.95
N VAL A 66 16.27 -2.55 -2.00
CA VAL A 66 15.88 -2.77 -0.60
C VAL A 66 14.37 -3.03 -0.52
N PHE A 67 13.56 -2.14 -1.07
CA PHE A 67 12.10 -2.31 -1.08
C PHE A 67 11.64 -3.42 -2.03
N ASN A 68 12.41 -3.71 -3.08
CA ASN A 68 12.19 -4.89 -3.93
C ASN A 68 12.38 -6.20 -3.15
N HIS A 69 13.37 -6.25 -2.26
CA HIS A 69 13.60 -7.40 -1.40
C HIS A 69 12.52 -7.51 -0.31
N LEU A 70 12.12 -6.39 0.30
CA LEU A 70 11.05 -6.35 1.30
C LEU A 70 9.79 -7.08 0.83
N ILE A 71 9.28 -6.77 -0.36
CA ILE A 71 8.05 -7.38 -0.89
C ILE A 71 8.20 -8.87 -1.24
N ARG A 72 9.42 -9.40 -1.26
CA ARG A 72 9.75 -10.80 -1.54
C ARG A 72 10.14 -11.60 -0.30
N LEU A 73 10.10 -10.98 0.88
CA LEU A 73 10.45 -11.66 2.10
C LEU A 73 9.52 -12.88 2.28
N PRO A 74 10.06 -14.10 2.42
CA PRO A 74 9.26 -15.31 2.60
C PRO A 74 8.30 -15.18 3.79
N ARG A 75 8.70 -14.39 4.80
CA ARG A 75 7.87 -14.20 5.97
C ARG A 75 6.57 -13.44 5.69
N LEU A 76 6.61 -12.45 4.82
CA LEU A 76 5.45 -11.67 4.40
C LEU A 76 4.61 -12.45 3.40
N LEU A 77 5.25 -13.05 2.40
CA LEU A 77 4.56 -13.81 1.35
C LEU A 77 3.77 -14.99 1.90
N GLN A 78 4.39 -15.83 2.73
CA GLN A 78 3.70 -16.99 3.31
C GLN A 78 2.48 -16.58 4.16
N ALA A 79 2.53 -15.45 4.88
CA ALA A 79 1.37 -14.98 5.65
C ALA A 79 0.21 -14.58 4.72
N ALA A 80 0.52 -13.88 3.62
CA ALA A 80 -0.48 -13.54 2.60
C ALA A 80 -1.04 -14.78 1.89
N GLU A 81 -0.19 -15.74 1.53
CA GLU A 81 -0.59 -16.99 0.88
C GLU A 81 -1.48 -17.84 1.79
N GLN A 82 -1.23 -17.87 3.10
CA GLN A 82 -2.10 -18.53 4.07
C GLN A 82 -3.47 -17.86 4.15
N ILE A 83 -3.52 -16.53 4.26
CA ILE A 83 -4.78 -15.78 4.33
C ILE A 83 -5.61 -15.95 3.04
N LEU A 84 -4.96 -15.86 1.88
CA LEU A 84 -5.62 -15.96 0.58
C LEU A 84 -5.77 -17.40 0.07
N ASN A 85 -5.25 -18.39 0.80
CA ASN A 85 -5.22 -19.80 0.43
C ASN A 85 -4.79 -20.03 -1.04
N SER A 86 -3.81 -19.26 -1.51
CA SER A 86 -3.34 -19.28 -2.90
C SER A 86 -1.96 -18.65 -3.03
N GLN A 87 -1.27 -18.91 -4.15
CA GLN A 87 -0.07 -18.16 -4.50
C GLN A 87 -0.41 -16.69 -4.75
N VAL A 88 0.47 -15.80 -4.31
CA VAL A 88 0.23 -14.35 -4.37
C VAL A 88 1.17 -13.64 -5.35
N TYR A 89 0.76 -12.45 -5.77
CA TYR A 89 1.60 -11.50 -6.50
C TYR A 89 1.32 -10.09 -6.00
N LEU A 90 2.21 -9.15 -6.29
CA LEU A 90 2.03 -7.76 -5.90
C LEU A 90 1.02 -7.07 -6.83
N HIS A 91 -0.17 -6.75 -6.32
CA HIS A 91 -1.16 -5.95 -7.05
C HIS A 91 -0.86 -4.45 -7.00
N GLN A 92 -0.54 -3.94 -5.81
CA GLN A 92 -0.24 -2.52 -5.61
C GLN A 92 0.83 -2.35 -4.53
N TYR A 93 1.65 -1.31 -4.68
CA TYR A 93 2.65 -0.94 -3.68
C TYR A 93 2.63 0.57 -3.46
N THR A 94 2.48 0.96 -2.19
CA THR A 94 2.55 2.33 -1.71
C THR A 94 3.47 2.40 -0.50
N LEU A 95 4.21 3.50 -0.41
CA LEU A 95 4.99 3.86 0.76
C LEU A 95 4.46 5.21 1.22
N HIS A 96 3.88 5.23 2.42
CA HIS A 96 3.37 6.46 3.01
C HIS A 96 4.48 7.11 3.85
N HIS A 97 4.92 8.29 3.42
CA HIS A 97 5.87 9.10 4.15
C HIS A 97 5.07 10.18 4.89
N LYS A 98 4.80 9.92 6.17
CA LYS A 98 4.10 10.87 7.06
C LYS A 98 5.15 11.66 7.81
N GLU A 99 5.45 12.86 7.33
CA GLU A 99 6.37 13.76 8.02
C GLU A 99 5.75 14.21 9.35
N ALA A 100 6.58 14.33 10.39
CA ALA A 100 6.09 14.64 11.73
C ALA A 100 5.38 16.01 11.75
N LEU A 101 4.18 16.05 12.33
CA LEU A 101 3.35 17.26 12.47
C LEU A 101 2.87 17.85 11.14
N ILE A 102 3.09 17.15 10.02
CA ILE A 102 2.74 17.59 8.66
C ILE A 102 1.90 16.50 7.99
N GLY A 103 0.84 16.93 7.29
CA GLY A 103 -0.06 16.05 6.57
C GLY A 103 -1.42 15.87 7.26
N GLU A 104 -2.42 15.53 6.45
CA GLU A 104 -3.80 15.39 6.90
C GLU A 104 -4.11 13.95 7.35
N GLY A 105 -5.35 13.68 7.73
CA GLY A 105 -5.84 12.29 7.86
C GLY A 105 -6.08 11.65 6.49
N PHE A 106 -6.18 10.32 6.46
CA PHE A 106 -6.86 9.65 5.35
C PHE A 106 -8.33 9.48 5.77
N GLU A 107 -9.25 9.82 4.87
CA GLU A 107 -10.69 9.65 5.12
C GLU A 107 -11.05 8.18 5.30
N TRP A 108 -12.17 7.90 5.97
CA TRP A 108 -12.69 6.55 6.07
C TRP A 108 -13.05 6.00 4.68
N HIS A 109 -12.51 4.83 4.34
CA HIS A 109 -12.74 4.19 3.05
C HIS A 109 -12.60 2.67 3.14
N SER A 110 -12.89 1.99 2.02
CA SER A 110 -12.63 0.57 1.83
C SER A 110 -11.92 0.32 0.52
N ASP A 111 -10.72 -0.23 0.59
CA ASP A 111 -9.92 -0.60 -0.59
C ASP A 111 -10.63 -1.61 -1.49
N CYS A 112 -11.45 -2.49 -0.92
CA CYS A 112 -12.25 -3.46 -1.67
C CYS A 112 -13.27 -2.78 -2.59
N TRP A 113 -13.80 -1.62 -2.18
CA TRP A 113 -14.72 -0.85 -3.01
C TRP A 113 -14.00 -0.26 -4.22
N TYR A 114 -12.84 0.37 -4.03
CA TYR A 114 -12.00 0.90 -5.12
C TYR A 114 -11.49 -0.20 -6.03
N SER A 115 -11.02 -1.32 -5.49
CA SER A 115 -10.52 -2.46 -6.26
C SER A 115 -11.60 -3.06 -7.16
N ARG A 116 -12.85 -3.15 -6.67
CA ARG A 116 -14.00 -3.54 -7.50
C ARG A 116 -14.30 -2.51 -8.57
N LYS A 117 -14.38 -1.25 -8.17
CA LYS A 117 -14.86 -0.16 -9.02
C LYS A 117 -13.88 0.19 -10.15
N GLU A 118 -12.58 0.16 -9.85
CA GLU A 118 -11.52 0.65 -10.74
C GLU A 118 -10.72 -0.49 -11.38
N ASP A 119 -10.46 -1.57 -10.64
CA ASP A 119 -9.62 -2.68 -11.11
C ASP A 119 -10.43 -3.93 -11.53
N ASN A 120 -11.76 -3.90 -11.39
CA ASN A 120 -12.67 -5.04 -11.64
C ASN A 120 -12.30 -6.30 -10.84
N ILE A 121 -11.74 -6.14 -9.65
CA ILE A 121 -11.35 -7.25 -8.78
C ILE A 121 -12.55 -7.66 -7.92
N PRO A 122 -13.00 -8.93 -7.96
CA PRO A 122 -14.04 -9.43 -7.06
C PRO A 122 -13.67 -9.27 -5.57
N GLU A 123 -14.66 -9.28 -4.69
CA GLU A 123 -14.38 -9.25 -3.23
C GLU A 123 -13.47 -10.41 -2.80
N SER A 124 -12.71 -10.17 -1.73
CA SER A 124 -11.91 -11.19 -1.04
C SER A 124 -10.79 -11.82 -1.88
N GLN A 125 -10.27 -11.12 -2.88
CA GLN A 125 -9.14 -11.56 -3.70
C GLN A 125 -7.81 -10.88 -3.37
N LEU A 126 -7.81 -9.93 -2.43
CA LEU A 126 -6.63 -9.15 -2.05
C LEU A 126 -6.47 -9.14 -0.54
N VAL A 127 -5.22 -9.09 -0.09
CA VAL A 127 -4.85 -8.79 1.29
C VAL A 127 -3.84 -7.65 1.28
N VAL A 128 -3.99 -6.70 2.19
CA VAL A 128 -3.04 -5.61 2.37
C VAL A 128 -2.04 -6.01 3.44
N LEU A 129 -0.75 -5.96 3.09
CA LEU A 129 0.34 -6.09 4.05
C LEU A 129 0.89 -4.70 4.35
N GLN A 130 0.61 -4.21 5.55
CA GLN A 130 1.19 -2.94 6.03
C GLN A 130 2.43 -3.24 6.88
N VAL A 131 3.55 -2.68 6.47
CA VAL A 131 4.84 -2.82 7.17
C VAL A 131 5.19 -1.49 7.81
N PHE A 132 5.32 -1.49 9.14
CA PHE A 132 5.80 -0.35 9.90
C PHE A 132 7.34 -0.33 9.90
N ILE A 133 7.91 0.82 9.55
CA ILE A 133 9.36 1.08 9.50
C ILE A 133 9.75 2.07 10.62
N ASP A 134 8.76 2.72 11.24
CA ASP A 134 8.88 3.56 12.42
C ASP A 134 7.91 3.08 13.50
N ASP A 135 8.16 3.47 14.75
CA ASP A 135 7.27 3.20 15.86
C ASP A 135 5.91 3.89 15.66
N VAL A 136 4.83 3.12 15.85
CA VAL A 136 3.46 3.61 15.69
C VAL A 136 2.83 3.80 17.07
N THR A 137 2.78 5.06 17.52
CA THR A 137 2.19 5.45 18.82
C THR A 137 0.84 6.13 18.64
N SER A 138 -0.07 5.97 19.61
CA SER A 138 -1.45 6.47 19.53
C SER A 138 -1.58 7.99 19.60
N ASP A 139 -0.57 8.70 20.09
CA ASP A 139 -0.58 10.12 20.42
C ASP A 139 -0.03 11.01 19.30
N LEU A 140 0.99 10.55 18.57
CA LEU A 140 1.76 11.39 17.65
C LEU A 140 1.88 10.86 16.22
N SER A 141 1.72 9.54 16.00
CA SER A 141 1.99 8.94 14.68
C SER A 141 0.82 9.00 13.69
N GLY A 142 -0.39 9.31 14.17
CA GLY A 142 -1.61 9.21 13.37
C GLY A 142 -1.80 7.79 12.81
N PRO A 143 -1.97 6.78 13.69
CA PRO A 143 -2.00 5.38 13.29
C PRO A 143 -3.20 5.09 12.37
N ILE A 144 -3.09 4.02 11.60
CA ILE A 144 -4.27 3.48 10.93
C ILE A 144 -5.28 3.00 11.98
N VAL A 145 -6.56 3.27 11.75
CA VAL A 145 -7.65 2.83 12.61
C VAL A 145 -8.56 1.95 11.80
N PHE A 146 -8.87 0.78 12.34
CA PHE A 146 -9.81 -0.18 11.74
C PHE A 146 -11.11 -0.20 12.52
N LEU A 147 -12.21 -0.44 11.81
CA LEU A 147 -13.49 -0.84 12.41
C LEU A 147 -13.54 -2.38 12.40
N PRO A 148 -13.34 -3.06 13.54
CA PRO A 148 -13.24 -4.51 13.56
C PRO A 148 -14.52 -5.18 13.01
N GLY A 149 -14.34 -6.19 12.15
CA GLY A 149 -15.43 -6.93 11.53
C GLY A 149 -16.12 -6.22 10.36
N SER A 150 -15.79 -4.96 10.07
CA SER A 150 -16.43 -4.18 8.99
C SER A 150 -16.20 -4.75 7.58
N HIS A 151 -15.17 -5.59 7.39
CA HIS A 151 -14.90 -6.28 6.13
C HIS A 151 -15.98 -7.30 5.73
N LYS A 152 -16.84 -7.70 6.68
CA LYS A 152 -17.98 -8.61 6.43
C LYS A 152 -19.17 -7.89 5.80
N GLU A 153 -19.19 -6.56 5.86
CA GLU A 153 -20.26 -5.74 5.30
C GLU A 153 -19.87 -5.25 3.90
N ALA A 154 -20.76 -5.45 2.93
CA ALA A 154 -20.55 -4.95 1.58
C ALA A 154 -20.77 -3.44 1.53
N ILE A 155 -19.70 -2.66 1.45
CA ILE A 155 -19.78 -1.22 1.18
C ILE A 155 -20.21 -1.04 -0.28
N SER A 156 -21.38 -0.45 -0.49
CA SER A 156 -21.97 -0.25 -1.82
C SER A 156 -21.50 1.04 -2.51
N ILE A 157 -21.19 2.06 -1.72
CA ILE A 157 -20.69 3.35 -2.21
C ILE A 157 -19.78 4.00 -1.17
N ASP A 158 -18.62 4.47 -1.61
CA ASP A 158 -17.82 5.40 -0.83
C ASP A 158 -18.44 6.81 -0.97
N PRO A 159 -18.88 7.45 0.14
CA PRO A 159 -19.55 8.75 0.09
C PRO A 159 -18.62 9.88 -0.40
N TYR A 160 -17.31 9.72 -0.27
CA TYR A 160 -16.32 10.69 -0.70
C TYR A 160 -15.99 10.56 -2.19
N TYR A 161 -16.31 9.43 -2.82
CA TYR A 161 -16.03 9.21 -4.24
C TYR A 161 -16.71 10.22 -5.17
N LYS A 162 -17.87 10.77 -4.80
CA LYS A 162 -18.54 11.80 -5.62
C LYS A 162 -17.74 13.11 -5.71
N ASN A 163 -16.96 13.41 -4.68
CA ASN A 163 -16.07 14.57 -4.63
C ASN A 163 -14.64 14.22 -5.07
N TYR A 164 -14.36 12.93 -5.24
CA TYR A 164 -13.08 12.44 -5.74
C TYR A 164 -12.92 12.83 -7.21
N GLN A 165 -12.22 13.94 -7.43
CA GLN A 165 -11.70 14.26 -8.75
C GLN A 165 -10.39 13.50 -8.92
N ARG A 166 -10.42 12.45 -9.75
CA ARG A 166 -9.18 11.83 -10.23
C ARG A 166 -8.33 12.95 -10.83
N PRO A 167 -7.14 13.25 -10.29
CA PRO A 167 -6.41 14.38 -10.80
C PRO A 167 -6.03 14.07 -12.25
N GLN A 168 -6.36 14.98 -13.16
CA GLN A 168 -5.82 14.92 -14.51
C GLN A 168 -4.30 14.91 -14.39
N SER A 169 -3.66 14.07 -15.19
CA SER A 169 -2.22 13.82 -15.30
C SER A 169 -1.34 15.06 -15.61
N ASP A 170 -1.85 16.26 -15.42
CA ASP A 170 -1.34 17.50 -15.98
C ASP A 170 -0.25 18.16 -15.12
N ILE A 171 0.22 17.50 -14.05
CA ILE A 171 1.36 17.95 -13.24
C ILE A 171 2.68 17.28 -13.67
N VAL A 172 2.72 16.66 -14.85
CA VAL A 172 3.99 16.38 -15.54
C VAL A 172 4.19 17.44 -16.64
N PRO A 173 5.29 18.21 -16.65
CA PRO A 173 5.55 19.18 -17.71
C PRO A 173 5.41 18.52 -19.09
N ASN A 174 4.63 19.17 -19.93
CA ASN A 174 3.94 18.69 -21.13
C ASN A 174 4.84 18.23 -22.32
N ASN A 175 6.02 17.64 -22.07
CA ASN A 175 7.04 17.37 -23.09
C ASN A 175 7.46 15.91 -23.25
N ARG A 176 6.66 14.92 -22.81
CA ARG A 176 6.87 13.51 -23.19
C ARG A 176 5.58 12.88 -23.72
N ARG A 177 5.39 13.00 -25.04
CA ARG A 177 4.49 12.13 -25.82
C ARG A 177 5.16 10.76 -25.99
N SER A 178 4.91 9.83 -25.08
CA SER A 178 5.12 8.39 -25.30
C SER A 178 4.57 7.64 -24.09
N SER A 179 3.53 6.81 -24.28
CA SER A 179 3.16 5.55 -23.56
C SER A 179 3.49 5.31 -22.06
N GLU A 180 3.93 6.32 -21.32
CA GLU A 180 4.44 6.26 -19.95
C GLU A 180 3.67 7.31 -19.13
N GLN A 181 2.35 7.18 -19.13
CA GLN A 181 1.44 7.93 -18.27
C GLN A 181 1.47 7.28 -16.88
N TRP A 182 2.48 7.61 -16.08
CA TRP A 182 2.58 7.15 -14.68
C TRP A 182 1.59 7.94 -13.83
N GLY A 183 0.38 7.40 -13.63
CA GLY A 183 -0.70 8.07 -12.92
C GLY A 183 -1.22 7.27 -11.72
N PHE A 184 -1.09 7.84 -10.52
CA PHE A 184 -1.87 7.59 -9.28
C PHE A 184 -1.89 6.20 -8.65
N SER A 185 -1.49 5.19 -9.40
CA SER A 185 -1.22 3.81 -9.01
C SER A 185 -0.64 3.16 -10.26
N MET A 186 -0.22 1.90 -10.19
CA MET A 186 0.07 1.20 -11.44
C MET A 186 -1.22 1.16 -12.28
N SER A 187 -1.12 1.40 -13.59
CA SER A 187 -2.24 1.14 -14.49
C SER A 187 -2.71 -0.30 -14.32
N ILE A 188 -4.00 -0.56 -14.60
CA ILE A 188 -4.56 -1.92 -14.54
C ILE A 188 -3.67 -2.92 -15.32
N GLU A 189 -3.17 -2.53 -16.49
CA GLU A 189 -2.26 -3.34 -17.30
C GLU A 189 -0.94 -3.65 -16.59
N GLN A 190 -0.33 -2.67 -15.91
CA GLN A 190 0.89 -2.88 -15.13
C GLN A 190 0.65 -3.79 -13.92
N LYS A 191 -0.47 -3.62 -13.21
CA LYS A 191 -0.88 -4.48 -12.08
C LYS A 191 -1.01 -5.94 -12.53
N TYR A 192 -1.70 -6.20 -13.64
CA TYR A 192 -1.83 -7.55 -14.20
C TYR A 192 -0.54 -8.07 -14.89
N ARG A 193 0.39 -7.20 -15.28
CA ARG A 193 1.70 -7.61 -15.79
C ARG A 193 2.59 -8.19 -14.70
N LEU A 194 2.57 -7.62 -13.49
CA LEU A 194 3.28 -8.19 -12.34
C LEU A 194 2.82 -9.61 -12.00
N LYS A 195 1.54 -9.94 -12.23
CA LYS A 195 1.03 -11.32 -12.11
C LYS A 195 1.82 -12.31 -12.99
N LYS A 196 2.27 -11.88 -14.17
CA LYS A 196 3.08 -12.71 -15.09
C LYS A 196 4.54 -12.81 -14.65
N GLU A 197 5.03 -11.83 -13.88
CA GLU A 197 6.41 -11.75 -13.39
C GLU A 197 6.53 -12.27 -11.95
N GLN A 198 5.82 -13.37 -11.61
CA GLN A 198 5.63 -13.91 -10.24
C GLN A 198 6.80 -13.61 -9.27
N LEU A 199 6.45 -13.22 -8.04
CA LEU A 199 7.38 -12.98 -6.92
C LEU A 199 8.03 -14.31 -6.47
N ALA A 200 8.86 -14.89 -7.33
CA ALA A 200 9.71 -16.05 -7.04
C ALA A 200 11.08 -15.60 -6.55
#